data_AF-A0A336MTV2-F1
#
_entry.id   AF-A0A336MTV2-F1
#
_cell.length_a   1.000
_cell.length_b   1.000
_cell.length_c   1.000
_cell.angle_alpha   90.00
_cell.angle_beta   90.00
_cell.angle_gamma   90.00
#
_symmetry.space_group_name_H-M   'P 1'
#
loop_
_entity.id
_entity.type
_entity.pdbx_description
1 polymer ?
#
loop_
_entity_poly.entity_id
_entity_poly.type
_entity_poly.pdbx_seq_one_letter_code
_entity_poly.pdbx_strand_id
1 'polypeptide(L)'
;MSDLTLSTIPEWFAGKKLFITGGTGFVGKIIIEKLLRSCPDIDTIYILIRTKKGVNPKQRFEDFTNQVVFSKLKEKNPDCFQRLKLIKGDVTEEDLGICSEDHQELVQNVEIVIHCAATVRFVLPLKESAEFNVLGTWRMLELAKEMKKLVSFVHVSTAFCQEIGQILEERGYPTEHDPTNVIEMTKVLDANCMEMLKPRLMRKNYCNTYTYTKALAEVLCSKYQDVLPIAIARPSVIIIAKKEPFVGYTEYTYGPNGMAIAGSHGILRTLYCKGDLPTCYIPVDTVANATIAIAWDRGIKTQSHILPYYNIVESETCITWDGALNVGNVDVFVNPYSKMMWYPFGGNEGNYYKFKILFFLLHYIPGFFIDLIMILMRRKPVFTKLYKKIEKGMMEYSHFLTKRWSFENDNLRALYKRLSESDKETFDFDIWNMDWEAYIRNYNQGLRRFVVKDPLENIPKARKLLKKLYILDRVTRAVLVGLVLWFFWNYASAFIRVLTFGLDSTRNVFTSFKKIT
;
A
#
# COMPACT_ATOMS: atom_id res chain seq x y z
N MET A 1 -28.93 3.63 36.89
CA MET A 1 -27.62 3.01 36.56
C MET A 1 -26.72 4.18 36.18
N SER A 2 -25.71 4.46 37.00
CA SER A 2 -24.80 5.59 36.80
C SER A 2 -24.10 5.47 35.44
N ASP A 3 -24.19 6.51 34.62
CA ASP A 3 -23.35 6.72 33.43
C ASP A 3 -21.88 6.63 33.85
N LEU A 4 -21.28 5.46 33.68
CA LEU A 4 -19.82 5.31 33.69
C LEU A 4 -19.33 5.95 32.40
N THR A 5 -19.01 7.24 32.45
CA THR A 5 -18.29 7.94 31.38
C THR A 5 -17.01 7.16 31.10
N LEU A 6 -16.92 6.53 29.93
CA LEU A 6 -15.71 5.86 29.47
C LEU A 6 -14.56 6.88 29.46
N SER A 7 -13.40 6.52 30.00
CA SER A 7 -12.21 7.36 29.94
C SER A 7 -11.87 7.69 28.48
N THR A 8 -11.51 8.94 28.21
CA THR A 8 -11.05 9.35 26.88
C THR A 8 -9.81 8.57 26.45
N ILE A 9 -9.49 8.59 25.16
CA ILE A 9 -8.30 7.90 24.65
C ILE A 9 -7.02 8.39 25.37
N PRO A 10 -6.74 9.71 25.49
CA PRO A 10 -5.53 10.18 26.17
C PRO A 10 -5.46 9.79 27.64
N GLU A 11 -6.57 9.90 28.38
CA GLU A 11 -6.65 9.50 29.79
C GLU A 11 -6.37 8.01 29.99
N TRP A 12 -6.88 7.17 29.09
CA TRP A 12 -6.60 5.74 29.16
C TRP A 12 -5.14 5.40 28.89
N PHE A 13 -4.47 6.13 28.00
CA PHE A 13 -3.05 5.95 27.72
C PHE A 13 -2.12 6.55 28.79
N ALA A 14 -2.63 7.39 29.69
CA ALA A 14 -1.83 8.04 30.72
C ALA A 14 -1.14 7.03 31.65
N GLY A 15 0.15 7.22 31.90
CA GLY A 15 1.01 6.35 32.70
C GLY A 15 1.32 4.98 32.08
N LYS A 16 0.75 4.66 30.90
CA LYS A 16 0.93 3.34 30.29
C LYS A 16 2.21 3.22 29.49
N LYS A 17 2.68 1.99 29.38
CA LYS A 17 3.86 1.61 28.60
C LYS A 17 3.48 0.75 27.40
N LEU A 18 3.93 1.14 26.22
CA LEU A 18 3.55 0.52 24.94
C LEU A 18 4.75 -0.05 24.20
N PHE A 19 4.57 -1.18 23.52
CA PHE A 19 5.56 -1.74 22.61
C PHE A 19 5.05 -1.74 21.17
N ILE A 20 5.80 -1.09 20.28
CA ILE A 20 5.45 -0.95 18.86
C ILE A 20 6.51 -1.64 18.01
N THR A 21 6.10 -2.66 17.25
CA THR A 21 6.93 -3.22 16.18
C THR A 21 6.56 -2.59 14.85
N GLY A 22 7.54 -2.46 13.95
CA GLY A 22 7.32 -1.73 12.70
C GLY A 22 7.16 -0.21 12.91
N GLY A 23 7.56 0.32 14.07
CA GLY A 23 7.48 1.75 14.40
C GLY A 23 8.29 2.65 13.46
N THR A 24 9.34 2.10 12.82
CA THR A 24 10.09 2.82 11.78
C THR A 24 9.47 2.73 10.37
N GLY A 25 8.35 2.04 10.22
CA GLY A 25 7.58 1.96 8.97
C GLY A 25 6.61 3.14 8.81
N PHE A 26 5.99 3.25 7.64
CA PHE A 26 5.14 4.39 7.30
C PHE A 26 3.98 4.59 8.29
N VAL A 27 3.17 3.55 8.54
CA VAL A 27 2.06 3.60 9.50
C VAL A 27 2.57 3.78 10.94
N GLY A 28 3.59 3.01 11.33
CA GLY A 28 4.13 3.01 12.69
C GLY A 28 4.64 4.38 13.14
N LYS A 29 5.29 5.14 12.25
CA LYS A 29 5.73 6.51 12.54
C LYS A 29 4.57 7.47 12.78
N ILE A 30 3.50 7.35 12.00
CA ILE A 30 2.32 8.21 12.14
C ILE A 30 1.60 7.90 13.45
N ILE A 31 1.53 6.61 13.85
CA ILE A 31 1.03 6.21 15.17
C ILE A 31 1.90 6.82 16.27
N ILE A 32 3.23 6.71 16.18
CA ILE A 32 4.15 7.28 17.19
C ILE A 32 4.02 8.81 17.25
N GLU A 33 4.00 9.51 16.11
CA GLU A 33 3.77 10.95 16.05
C GLU A 33 2.46 11.33 16.74
N LYS A 34 1.39 10.61 16.42
CA LYS A 34 0.06 10.86 16.97
C LYS A 34 0.02 10.66 18.48
N LEU A 35 0.56 9.55 18.98
CA LEU A 35 0.64 9.25 20.42
C LEU A 35 1.48 10.30 21.16
N LEU A 36 2.65 10.67 20.62
CA LEU A 36 3.50 11.68 21.24
C LEU A 36 2.80 13.05 21.32
N ARG A 37 2.02 13.40 20.30
CA ARG A 37 1.31 14.69 20.21
C ARG A 37 0.03 14.74 21.04
N SER A 38 -0.75 13.67 21.04
CA SER A 38 -2.12 13.65 21.56
C SER A 38 -2.28 12.89 22.87
N CYS A 39 -1.27 12.12 23.30
CA CYS A 39 -1.24 11.43 24.59
C CYS A 39 0.04 11.84 25.34
N PRO A 40 0.10 13.07 25.90
CA PRO A 40 1.32 13.60 26.54
C PRO A 40 1.73 12.82 27.79
N ASP A 41 0.78 12.17 28.47
CA ASP A 41 1.01 11.49 29.74
C ASP A 41 1.37 10.00 29.59
N ILE A 42 1.59 9.51 28.36
CA ILE A 42 2.20 8.18 28.15
C ILE A 42 3.57 8.14 28.84
N ASP A 43 3.85 7.07 29.56
CA ASP A 43 5.12 6.89 30.25
C ASP A 43 6.24 6.55 29.25
N THR A 44 6.12 5.41 28.55
CA THR A 44 7.15 4.91 27.64
C THR A 44 6.56 4.28 26.39
N ILE A 45 7.14 4.60 25.23
CA ILE A 45 6.91 3.92 23.95
C ILE A 45 8.20 3.18 23.55
N TYR A 46 8.19 1.87 23.73
CA TYR A 46 9.23 0.98 23.25
C TYR A 46 9.08 0.74 21.75
N ILE A 47 10.16 0.91 20.98
CA ILE A 47 10.14 0.74 19.52
C ILE A 47 11.13 -0.34 19.13
N LEU A 48 10.64 -1.44 18.55
CA LEU A 48 11.51 -2.47 17.97
C LEU A 48 12.21 -1.94 16.73
N ILE A 49 13.55 -1.97 16.74
CA ILE A 49 14.36 -1.44 15.66
C ILE A 49 15.45 -2.45 15.24
N ARG A 50 15.39 -2.85 13.97
CA ARG A 50 16.39 -3.74 13.35
C ARG A 50 17.77 -3.14 13.44
N THR A 51 18.84 -3.91 13.59
CA THR A 51 20.20 -3.33 13.46
C THR A 51 20.53 -3.00 12.01
N LYS A 52 21.43 -2.02 11.80
CA LYS A 52 22.11 -1.82 10.51
C LYS A 52 23.60 -1.88 10.79
N LYS A 53 24.34 -2.69 10.03
CA LYS A 53 25.80 -2.76 10.15
C LYS A 53 26.39 -1.35 10.02
N GLY A 54 27.19 -0.95 11.00
CA GLY A 54 27.92 0.33 11.00
C GLY A 54 27.12 1.57 11.42
N VAL A 55 25.88 1.44 11.93
CA VAL A 55 25.10 2.59 12.43
C VAL A 55 24.98 2.51 13.96
N ASN A 56 25.42 3.56 14.65
CA ASN A 56 25.29 3.67 16.10
C ASN A 56 23.79 3.78 16.49
N PRO A 57 23.30 3.06 17.54
CA PRO A 57 21.94 3.19 18.04
C PRO A 57 21.49 4.64 18.31
N LYS A 58 22.37 5.48 18.87
CA LYS A 58 22.10 6.90 19.13
C LYS A 58 21.88 7.68 17.84
N GLN A 59 22.77 7.49 16.86
CA GLN A 59 22.63 8.10 15.54
C GLN A 59 21.33 7.67 14.86
N ARG A 60 20.93 6.40 15.02
CA ARG A 60 19.67 5.91 14.46
C ARG A 60 18.43 6.51 15.12
N PHE A 61 18.49 6.76 16.43
CA PHE A 61 17.45 7.47 17.15
C PHE A 61 17.31 8.92 16.65
N GLU A 62 18.45 9.60 16.50
CA GLU A 62 18.50 10.96 15.94
C GLU A 62 17.96 10.98 14.51
N ASP A 63 18.40 10.07 13.63
CA ASP A 63 17.89 9.92 12.27
C ASP A 63 16.39 9.64 12.22
N PHE A 64 15.85 8.94 13.22
CA PHE A 64 14.42 8.66 13.34
C PHE A 64 13.64 9.91 13.75
N THR A 65 14.05 10.59 14.81
CA THR A 65 13.38 11.79 15.33
C THR A 65 13.57 13.04 14.46
N ASN A 66 14.59 13.06 13.59
CA ASN A 66 14.84 14.12 12.61
C ASN A 66 14.00 14.01 11.32
N GLN A 67 13.18 12.97 11.18
CA GLN A 67 12.35 12.82 9.99
C GLN A 67 11.26 13.89 9.93
N VAL A 68 10.91 14.30 8.70
CA VAL A 68 9.93 15.38 8.44
C VAL A 68 8.61 15.16 9.17
N VAL A 69 8.17 13.90 9.33
CA VAL A 69 6.95 13.53 10.07
C VAL A 69 6.92 14.11 11.48
N PHE A 70 8.08 14.21 12.13
CA PHE A 70 8.22 14.67 13.51
C PHE A 70 8.60 16.15 13.63
N SER A 71 8.75 16.90 12.52
CA SER A 71 9.33 18.25 12.59
C SER A 71 8.48 19.22 13.42
N LYS A 72 7.14 19.16 13.29
CA LYS A 72 6.20 19.95 14.11
C LYS A 72 6.29 19.61 15.60
N LEU A 73 6.45 18.32 15.93
CA LEU A 73 6.62 17.88 17.31
C LEU A 73 7.95 18.38 17.88
N LYS A 74 9.02 18.26 17.11
CA LYS A 74 10.35 18.71 17.51
C LYS A 74 10.40 20.22 17.76
N GLU A 75 9.67 21.01 16.97
CA GLU A 75 9.55 22.46 17.18
C GLU A 75 8.73 22.81 18.42
N LYS A 76 7.65 22.08 18.72
CA LYS A 76 6.71 22.42 19.81
C LYS A 76 7.07 21.82 21.16
N ASN A 77 7.53 20.57 21.19
CA ASN A 77 7.83 19.82 22.40
C ASN A 77 8.93 18.77 22.12
N PRO A 78 10.21 19.18 22.04
CA PRO A 78 11.31 18.24 21.79
C PRO A 78 11.48 17.21 22.91
N ASP A 79 11.13 17.53 24.15
CA ASP A 79 11.26 16.61 25.28
C ASP A 79 10.30 15.42 25.19
N CYS A 80 9.27 15.52 24.35
CA CYS A 80 8.35 14.43 24.08
C CYS A 80 9.06 13.14 23.62
N PHE A 81 10.23 13.25 22.97
CA PHE A 81 11.03 12.11 22.51
C PHE A 81 11.73 11.34 23.62
N GLN A 82 11.86 11.90 24.84
CA GLN A 82 12.45 11.18 25.98
C GLN A 82 11.63 9.94 26.38
N ARG A 83 10.34 9.92 26.01
CA ARG A 83 9.43 8.78 26.19
C ARG A 83 9.70 7.63 25.22
N LEU A 84 10.54 7.82 24.21
CA LEU A 84 10.87 6.77 23.26
C LEU A 84 12.07 5.95 23.73
N LYS A 85 11.89 4.63 23.87
CA LYS A 85 12.97 3.68 24.16
C LYS A 85 13.16 2.73 23.00
N LEU A 86 14.35 2.71 22.40
CA LEU A 86 14.65 1.81 21.29
C LEU A 86 15.00 0.43 21.83
N ILE A 87 14.30 -0.59 21.34
CA ILE A 87 14.61 -2.00 21.60
C ILE A 87 15.27 -2.56 20.35
N LYS A 88 16.50 -3.06 20.51
CA LYS A 88 17.20 -3.71 19.40
C LYS A 88 16.56 -5.07 19.12
N GLY A 89 16.20 -5.32 17.86
CA GLY A 89 15.73 -6.64 17.44
C GLY A 89 15.10 -6.66 16.05
N ASP A 90 14.84 -7.85 15.54
CA ASP A 90 14.18 -8.13 14.26
C ASP A 90 13.16 -9.26 14.43
N VAL A 91 11.96 -9.09 13.87
CA VAL A 91 10.91 -10.10 13.92
C VAL A 91 11.32 -11.42 13.24
N THR A 92 12.30 -11.37 12.35
CA THR A 92 12.84 -12.57 11.68
C THR A 92 13.88 -13.32 12.50
N GLU A 93 14.40 -12.77 13.59
CA GLU A 93 15.36 -13.43 14.48
C GLU A 93 14.65 -14.21 15.59
N GLU A 94 15.30 -15.25 16.13
CA GLU A 94 14.79 -15.96 17.31
C GLU A 94 14.66 -15.01 18.50
N ASP A 95 13.59 -15.18 19.29
CA ASP A 95 13.22 -14.29 20.39
C ASP A 95 13.21 -12.79 19.98
N LEU A 96 12.88 -12.55 18.72
CA LEU A 96 12.87 -11.22 18.07
C LEU A 96 14.26 -10.53 18.05
N GLY A 97 15.35 -11.26 18.32
CA GLY A 97 16.71 -10.70 18.41
C GLY A 97 16.91 -9.74 19.59
N ILE A 98 16.02 -9.80 20.60
CA ILE A 98 16.03 -8.93 21.78
C ILE A 98 16.99 -9.54 22.82
N CYS A 99 17.75 -8.70 23.54
CA CYS A 99 18.61 -9.19 24.63
C CYS A 99 17.80 -9.47 25.90
N SER A 100 18.36 -10.29 26.80
CA SER A 100 17.67 -10.73 28.02
C SER A 100 17.17 -9.59 28.91
N GLU A 101 17.92 -8.48 28.99
CA GLU A 101 17.55 -7.31 29.78
C GLU A 101 16.33 -6.60 29.19
N ASP A 102 16.34 -6.33 27.88
CA ASP A 102 15.22 -5.71 27.17
C ASP A 102 14.00 -6.64 27.17
N HIS A 103 14.20 -7.95 27.06
CA HIS A 103 13.12 -8.94 27.14
C HIS A 103 12.41 -8.87 28.50
N GLN A 104 13.17 -8.89 29.60
CA GLN A 104 12.59 -8.77 30.94
C GLN A 104 11.90 -7.42 31.15
N GLU A 105 12.50 -6.33 30.68
CA GLU A 105 11.90 -5.00 30.72
C GLU A 105 10.52 -4.99 30.05
N LEU A 106 10.41 -5.53 28.83
CA LEU A 106 9.14 -5.60 28.10
C LEU A 106 8.11 -6.45 28.84
N VAL A 107 8.52 -7.65 29.30
CA VAL A 107 7.65 -8.59 30.02
C VAL A 107 7.09 -8.01 31.34
N GLN A 108 7.87 -7.25 32.09
CA GLN A 108 7.41 -6.68 33.37
C GLN A 108 6.53 -5.43 33.21
N ASN A 109 6.72 -4.68 32.11
CA ASN A 109 6.25 -3.30 32.04
C ASN A 109 5.21 -3.03 30.95
N VAL A 110 5.23 -3.75 29.83
CA VAL A 110 4.37 -3.43 28.68
C VAL A 110 2.91 -3.78 28.99
N GLU A 111 2.03 -2.83 28.72
CA GLU A 111 0.58 -2.96 28.85
C GLU A 111 -0.12 -3.02 27.49
N ILE A 112 0.50 -2.47 26.45
CA ILE A 112 -0.11 -2.32 25.13
C ILE A 112 0.90 -2.72 24.05
N VAL A 113 0.50 -3.60 23.16
CA VAL A 113 1.30 -3.97 21.97
C VAL A 113 0.59 -3.49 20.72
N ILE A 114 1.30 -2.79 19.84
CA ILE A 114 0.87 -2.50 18.47
C ILE A 114 1.85 -3.18 17.52
N HIS A 115 1.41 -4.27 16.90
CA HIS A 115 2.20 -5.05 15.96
C HIS A 115 1.93 -4.60 14.51
N CYS A 116 2.73 -3.63 14.05
CA CYS A 116 2.72 -3.12 12.66
C CYS A 116 3.84 -3.70 11.79
N ALA A 117 4.76 -4.49 12.34
CA ALA A 117 5.85 -5.07 11.56
C ALA A 117 5.29 -6.07 10.53
N ALA A 118 5.33 -5.68 9.26
CA ALA A 118 5.03 -6.55 8.14
C ALA A 118 5.86 -6.17 6.92
N THR A 119 6.09 -7.14 6.04
CA THR A 119 6.56 -6.85 4.69
C THR A 119 5.36 -6.69 3.77
N VAL A 120 5.22 -5.50 3.17
CA VAL A 120 4.15 -5.14 2.23
C VAL A 120 4.53 -5.34 0.76
N ARG A 121 5.68 -5.99 0.51
CA ARG A 121 6.19 -6.21 -0.84
C ARG A 121 5.56 -7.45 -1.44
N PHE A 122 4.72 -7.28 -2.47
CA PHE A 122 4.00 -8.37 -3.12
C PHE A 122 4.91 -9.38 -3.86
N VAL A 123 6.17 -9.03 -4.11
CA VAL A 123 7.12 -9.82 -4.92
C VAL A 123 8.18 -10.53 -4.06
N LEU A 124 8.05 -10.49 -2.73
CA LEU A 124 8.99 -11.26 -1.91
C LEU A 124 8.77 -12.76 -2.09
N PRO A 125 9.86 -13.56 -2.06
CA PRO A 125 9.75 -15.01 -1.99
C PRO A 125 8.86 -15.44 -0.82
N LEU A 126 8.13 -16.54 -1.01
CA LEU A 126 7.17 -17.07 -0.06
C LEU A 126 7.83 -17.38 1.28
N LYS A 127 9.04 -17.97 1.27
CA LYS A 127 9.80 -18.23 2.51
C LYS A 127 10.02 -16.96 3.31
N GLU A 128 10.63 -15.95 2.69
CA GLU A 128 10.90 -14.65 3.34
C GLU A 128 9.60 -13.96 3.80
N SER A 129 8.54 -14.03 3.00
CA SER A 129 7.23 -13.45 3.37
C SER A 129 6.61 -14.17 4.57
N ALA A 130 6.72 -15.50 4.64
CA ALA A 130 6.19 -16.31 5.74
C ALA A 130 7.02 -16.14 7.02
N GLU A 131 8.35 -16.11 6.91
CA GLU A 131 9.25 -15.81 8.04
C GLU A 131 8.94 -14.44 8.64
N PHE A 132 8.72 -13.43 7.81
CA PHE A 132 8.45 -12.08 8.29
C PHE A 132 7.04 -11.91 8.86
N ASN A 133 6.01 -12.30 8.12
CA ASN A 133 4.62 -11.98 8.45
C ASN A 133 3.92 -13.06 9.30
N VAL A 134 4.37 -14.32 9.27
CA VAL A 134 3.73 -15.43 10.01
C VAL A 134 4.58 -15.80 11.22
N LEU A 135 5.83 -16.21 10.99
CA LEU A 135 6.75 -16.56 12.09
C LEU A 135 7.08 -15.35 12.96
N GLY A 136 7.30 -14.17 12.36
CA GLY A 136 7.48 -12.94 13.13
C GLY A 136 6.28 -12.57 14.00
N THR A 137 5.05 -12.81 13.52
CA THR A 137 3.84 -12.64 14.33
C THR A 137 3.75 -13.68 15.43
N TRP A 138 4.11 -14.94 15.16
CA TRP A 138 4.18 -16.00 16.17
C TRP A 138 5.11 -15.63 17.33
N ARG A 139 6.34 -15.19 17.03
CA ARG A 139 7.30 -14.77 18.06
C ARG A 139 6.79 -13.59 18.89
N MET A 140 6.09 -12.64 18.26
CA MET A 140 5.43 -11.55 18.98
C MET A 140 4.31 -12.02 19.90
N LEU A 141 3.52 -13.02 19.48
CA LEU A 141 2.47 -13.62 20.31
C LEU A 141 3.06 -14.41 21.49
N GLU A 142 4.16 -15.13 21.29
CA GLU A 142 4.87 -15.80 22.38
C GLU A 142 5.43 -14.81 23.40
N LEU A 143 6.12 -13.74 22.96
CA LEU A 143 6.56 -12.67 23.86
C LEU A 143 5.38 -12.03 24.62
N ALA A 144 4.26 -11.80 23.92
CA ALA A 144 3.08 -11.18 24.52
C ALA A 144 2.44 -12.06 25.62
N LYS A 145 2.51 -13.39 25.51
CA LYS A 145 2.02 -14.31 26.56
C LYS A 145 2.78 -14.18 27.87
N GLU A 146 4.04 -13.77 27.80
CA GLU A 146 4.86 -13.57 28.99
C GLU A 146 4.57 -12.24 29.68
N MET A 147 4.04 -11.24 28.95
CA MET A 147 3.79 -9.89 29.47
C MET A 147 2.74 -9.88 30.59
N LYS A 148 3.18 -9.47 31.78
CA LYS A 148 2.36 -9.57 33.01
C LYS A 148 1.23 -8.56 33.12
N LYS A 149 1.30 -7.47 32.35
CA LYS A 149 0.37 -6.32 32.44
C LYS A 149 -0.39 -6.06 31.15
N LEU A 150 -0.30 -6.95 30.17
CA LEU A 150 -0.87 -6.74 28.84
C LEU A 150 -2.39 -6.66 28.90
N VAL A 151 -2.95 -5.52 28.47
CA VAL A 151 -4.39 -5.27 28.38
C VAL A 151 -4.86 -5.07 26.94
N SER A 152 -3.96 -4.85 25.99
CA SER A 152 -4.33 -4.66 24.58
C SER A 152 -3.20 -5.10 23.64
N PHE A 153 -3.53 -5.94 22.66
CA PHE A 153 -2.65 -6.33 21.57
C PHE A 153 -3.35 -6.04 20.24
N VAL A 154 -2.83 -5.11 19.44
CA VAL A 154 -3.38 -4.81 18.11
C VAL A 154 -2.47 -5.36 17.03
N HIS A 155 -2.97 -6.30 16.23
CA HIS A 155 -2.30 -6.76 15.02
C HIS A 155 -2.77 -5.97 13.80
N VAL A 156 -1.86 -5.31 13.10
CA VAL A 156 -2.19 -4.63 11.83
C VAL A 156 -2.04 -5.63 10.68
N SER A 157 -3.19 -6.05 10.15
CA SER A 157 -3.35 -6.93 9.00
C SER A 157 -3.61 -6.12 7.71
N THR A 158 -4.50 -6.60 6.85
CA THR A 158 -4.95 -5.92 5.64
C THR A 158 -6.36 -6.36 5.29
N ALA A 159 -7.15 -5.44 4.73
CA ALA A 159 -8.50 -5.75 4.27
C ALA A 159 -8.51 -6.80 3.14
N PHE A 160 -7.39 -6.95 2.41
CA PHE A 160 -7.30 -7.84 1.26
C PHE A 160 -6.77 -9.25 1.55
N CYS A 161 -6.77 -9.68 2.81
CA CYS A 161 -6.21 -11.00 3.17
C CYS A 161 -7.14 -12.18 2.80
N GLN A 162 -8.34 -11.94 2.26
CA GLN A 162 -9.35 -12.96 2.01
C GLN A 162 -9.84 -13.00 0.55
N GLU A 163 -10.58 -14.07 0.22
CA GLU A 163 -11.01 -14.40 -1.15
C GLU A 163 -11.91 -13.34 -1.79
N ILE A 164 -11.79 -13.23 -3.11
CA ILE A 164 -12.44 -12.22 -3.94
C ILE A 164 -13.84 -12.64 -4.34
N GLY A 165 -14.76 -11.67 -4.34
CA GLY A 165 -16.11 -11.85 -4.87
C GLY A 165 -17.17 -12.01 -3.79
N GLN A 166 -16.77 -11.92 -2.53
CA GLN A 166 -17.66 -11.79 -1.39
C GLN A 166 -17.57 -10.39 -0.79
N ILE A 167 -18.61 -10.01 -0.06
CA ILE A 167 -18.54 -8.89 0.87
C ILE A 167 -17.62 -9.34 2.01
N LEU A 168 -16.57 -8.56 2.27
CA LEU A 168 -15.59 -8.85 3.30
C LEU A 168 -16.04 -8.26 4.62
N GLU A 169 -16.47 -9.15 5.51
CA GLU A 169 -17.05 -8.87 6.82
C GLU A 169 -15.96 -8.70 7.88
N GLU A 170 -16.33 -8.09 9.01
CA GLU A 170 -15.46 -7.92 10.17
C GLU A 170 -15.47 -9.13 11.10
N ARG A 171 -15.05 -10.28 10.54
CA ARG A 171 -14.89 -11.55 11.27
C ARG A 171 -13.62 -12.29 10.88
N GLY A 172 -13.32 -13.34 11.62
CA GLY A 172 -12.28 -14.32 11.29
C GLY A 172 -12.67 -15.18 10.09
N TYR A 173 -11.67 -15.50 9.27
CA TYR A 173 -11.81 -16.41 8.14
C TYR A 173 -10.77 -17.53 8.29
N PRO A 174 -11.16 -18.80 8.16
CA PRO A 174 -10.22 -19.90 8.21
C PRO A 174 -9.35 -19.92 6.96
N THR A 175 -8.09 -20.33 7.12
CA THR A 175 -7.19 -20.64 6.00
C THR A 175 -7.19 -22.14 5.72
N GLU A 176 -6.93 -22.54 4.47
CA GLU A 176 -6.77 -23.96 4.10
C GLU A 176 -5.58 -24.61 4.83
N HIS A 177 -4.53 -23.81 5.08
CA HIS A 177 -3.30 -24.28 5.71
C HIS A 177 -3.22 -23.78 7.15
N ASP A 178 -2.75 -24.64 8.05
CA ASP A 178 -2.42 -24.25 9.42
C ASP A 178 -1.16 -23.36 9.41
N PRO A 179 -1.18 -22.14 10.00
CA PRO A 179 0.01 -21.31 10.10
C PRO A 179 1.20 -21.99 10.78
N THR A 180 1.00 -22.91 11.75
CA THR A 180 2.10 -23.62 12.41
C THR A 180 2.83 -24.56 11.44
N ASN A 181 2.10 -25.22 10.55
CA ASN A 181 2.70 -26.07 9.52
C ASN A 181 3.52 -25.24 8.53
N VAL A 182 3.02 -24.06 8.14
CA VAL A 182 3.76 -23.15 7.25
C VAL A 182 5.03 -22.63 7.93
N ILE A 183 4.98 -22.35 9.23
CA ILE A 183 6.17 -22.01 10.03
C ILE A 183 7.19 -23.15 9.99
N GLU A 184 6.78 -24.39 10.27
CA GLU A 184 7.69 -25.54 10.22
C GLU A 184 8.29 -25.75 8.82
N MET A 185 7.51 -25.53 7.76
CA MET A 185 8.02 -25.54 6.39
C MET A 185 9.13 -24.53 6.17
N THR A 186 9.03 -23.30 6.72
CA THR A 186 10.12 -22.30 6.59
C THR A 186 11.42 -22.73 7.27
N LYS A 187 11.34 -23.53 8.34
CA LYS A 187 12.52 -24.04 9.06
C LYS A 187 13.22 -25.16 8.30
N VAL A 188 12.45 -26.05 7.68
CA VAL A 188 12.98 -27.27 7.04
C VAL A 188 13.32 -27.07 5.56
N LEU A 189 12.52 -26.28 4.82
CA LEU A 189 12.67 -26.13 3.37
C LEU A 189 13.52 -24.91 3.02
N ASP A 190 14.36 -25.03 1.99
CA ASP A 190 15.07 -23.88 1.42
C ASP A 190 14.13 -22.97 0.61
N ALA A 191 14.64 -21.79 0.21
CA ALA A 191 13.87 -20.80 -0.52
C ALA A 191 13.37 -21.30 -1.89
N ASN A 192 14.14 -22.15 -2.58
CA ASN A 192 13.75 -22.68 -3.90
C ASN A 192 12.60 -23.69 -3.76
N CYS A 193 12.68 -24.57 -2.77
CA CYS A 193 11.63 -25.53 -2.45
C CYS A 193 10.32 -24.82 -2.09
N MET A 194 10.39 -23.78 -1.24
CA MET A 194 9.23 -22.96 -0.89
C MET A 194 8.62 -22.26 -2.10
N GLU A 195 9.45 -21.73 -3.02
CA GLU A 195 8.94 -21.13 -4.27
C GLU A 195 8.27 -22.15 -5.19
N MET A 196 8.75 -23.40 -5.23
CA MET A 196 8.09 -24.47 -6.00
C MET A 196 6.71 -24.82 -5.44
N LEU A 197 6.51 -24.70 -4.13
CA LEU A 197 5.22 -24.98 -3.47
C LEU A 197 4.24 -23.81 -3.57
N LYS A 198 4.73 -22.59 -3.80
CA LYS A 198 3.94 -21.36 -3.86
C LYS A 198 2.66 -21.46 -4.71
N PRO A 199 2.66 -22.00 -5.94
CA PRO A 199 1.43 -22.10 -6.73
C PRO A 199 0.35 -22.99 -6.11
N ARG A 200 0.74 -23.98 -5.29
CA ARG A 200 -0.19 -24.85 -4.58
C ARG A 200 -0.67 -24.24 -3.27
N LEU A 201 0.24 -23.68 -2.48
CA LEU A 201 -0.10 -23.05 -1.19
C LEU A 201 -1.02 -21.85 -1.36
N MET A 202 -0.83 -21.08 -2.44
CA MET A 202 -1.63 -19.88 -2.71
C MET A 202 -2.80 -20.12 -3.67
N ARG A 203 -3.17 -21.37 -3.94
CA ARG A 203 -4.24 -21.67 -4.92
C ARG A 203 -5.58 -21.08 -4.44
N LYS A 204 -6.45 -20.74 -5.40
CA LYS A 204 -7.83 -20.23 -5.24
C LYS A 204 -7.94 -18.80 -4.67
N ASN A 205 -7.44 -18.56 -3.45
CA ASN A 205 -7.96 -17.45 -2.62
C ASN A 205 -7.02 -16.24 -2.50
N TYR A 206 -5.74 -16.38 -2.87
CA TYR A 206 -4.73 -15.36 -2.58
C TYR A 206 -4.11 -14.77 -3.84
N CYS A 207 -4.07 -13.45 -3.89
CA CYS A 207 -3.58 -12.69 -5.04
C CYS A 207 -2.05 -12.69 -5.13
N ASN A 208 -1.39 -12.71 -3.97
CA ASN A 208 0.05 -12.62 -3.81
C ASN A 208 0.50 -13.15 -2.43
N THR A 209 1.81 -13.29 -2.24
CA THR A 209 2.41 -13.82 -0.98
C THR A 209 2.04 -12.97 0.22
N TYR A 210 1.87 -11.67 0.04
CA TYR A 210 1.45 -10.74 1.09
C TYR A 210 0.05 -11.07 1.62
N THR A 211 -0.95 -11.17 0.74
CA THR A 211 -2.34 -11.50 1.14
C THR A 211 -2.42 -12.86 1.85
N TYR A 212 -1.70 -13.86 1.33
CA TYR A 212 -1.64 -15.20 1.92
C TYR A 212 -1.04 -15.19 3.33
N THR A 213 0.12 -14.56 3.49
CA THR A 213 0.82 -14.55 4.79
C THR A 213 0.11 -13.69 5.84
N LYS A 214 -0.63 -12.65 5.43
CA LYS A 214 -1.52 -11.90 6.33
C LYS A 214 -2.72 -12.72 6.80
N ALA A 215 -3.32 -13.53 5.92
CA ALA A 215 -4.41 -14.43 6.31
C ALA A 215 -3.95 -15.45 7.36
N LEU A 216 -2.77 -16.06 7.14
CA LEU A 216 -2.16 -16.99 8.10
C LEU A 216 -1.88 -16.32 9.44
N ALA A 217 -1.39 -15.07 9.44
CA ALA A 217 -1.12 -14.31 10.66
C ALA A 217 -2.40 -14.04 11.48
N GLU A 218 -3.54 -13.77 10.82
CA GLU A 218 -4.82 -13.62 11.51
C GLU A 218 -5.34 -14.91 12.12
N VAL A 219 -5.22 -16.04 11.39
CA VAL A 219 -5.55 -17.36 11.94
C VAL A 219 -4.66 -17.67 13.13
N LEU A 220 -3.37 -17.33 13.05
CA LEU A 220 -2.46 -17.47 14.17
C LEU A 220 -2.90 -16.63 15.37
N CYS A 221 -3.28 -15.36 15.18
CA CYS A 221 -3.82 -14.52 16.25
C CYS A 221 -5.07 -15.14 16.89
N SER A 222 -5.98 -15.72 16.09
CA SER A 222 -7.19 -16.36 16.62
C SER A 222 -6.90 -17.54 17.55
N LYS A 223 -5.80 -18.27 17.34
CA LYS A 223 -5.36 -19.35 18.24
C LYS A 223 -4.94 -18.86 19.63
N TYR A 224 -4.71 -17.56 19.80
CA TYR A 224 -4.28 -16.94 21.04
C TYR A 224 -5.37 -16.08 21.70
N GLN A 225 -6.58 -16.02 21.13
CA GLN A 225 -7.66 -15.13 21.63
C GLN A 225 -8.08 -15.43 23.07
N ASP A 226 -7.94 -16.68 23.52
CA ASP A 226 -8.33 -17.09 24.87
C ASP A 226 -7.30 -16.67 25.93
N VAL A 227 -6.07 -16.38 25.52
CA VAL A 227 -4.94 -16.06 26.43
C VAL A 227 -4.43 -14.63 26.28
N LEU A 228 -4.75 -13.94 25.19
CA LEU A 228 -4.28 -12.58 24.90
C LEU A 228 -5.44 -11.66 24.48
N PRO A 229 -5.43 -10.37 24.89
CA PRO A 229 -6.46 -9.39 24.51
C PRO A 229 -6.21 -8.83 23.11
N ILE A 230 -6.36 -9.67 22.08
CA ILE A 230 -6.01 -9.35 20.70
C ILE A 230 -7.16 -8.62 19.98
N ALA A 231 -6.84 -7.65 19.14
CA ALA A 231 -7.72 -7.05 18.13
C ALA A 231 -7.01 -6.98 16.77
N ILE A 232 -7.77 -7.13 15.68
CA ILE A 232 -7.23 -7.09 14.30
C ILE A 232 -7.65 -5.80 13.60
N ALA A 233 -6.67 -5.01 13.15
CA ALA A 233 -6.88 -3.82 12.32
C ALA A 233 -6.56 -4.14 10.85
N ARG A 234 -7.53 -4.01 9.94
CA ARG A 234 -7.43 -4.35 8.51
C ARG A 234 -7.51 -3.10 7.63
N PRO A 235 -6.42 -2.36 7.42
CA PRO A 235 -6.40 -1.26 6.47
C PRO A 235 -6.47 -1.74 5.01
N SER A 236 -7.10 -0.91 4.17
CA SER A 236 -7.07 -1.03 2.69
C SER A 236 -5.82 -0.34 2.10
N VAL A 237 -5.92 0.27 0.92
CA VAL A 237 -4.75 0.79 0.18
C VAL A 237 -4.30 2.11 0.80
N ILE A 238 -3.32 2.02 1.70
CA ILE A 238 -2.79 3.18 2.42
C ILE A 238 -2.05 4.12 1.47
N ILE A 239 -2.45 5.39 1.45
CA ILE A 239 -1.81 6.45 0.63
C ILE A 239 -1.40 7.65 1.50
N ILE A 240 -1.60 8.88 1.03
CA ILE A 240 -1.15 10.09 1.75
C ILE A 240 -1.95 10.35 3.02
N ALA A 241 -1.39 11.14 3.93
CA ALA A 241 -2.16 11.73 5.02
C ALA A 241 -3.22 12.72 4.52
N LYS A 242 -4.44 12.61 5.06
CA LYS A 242 -5.56 13.54 4.83
C LYS A 242 -5.30 14.88 5.52
N LYS A 243 -4.85 14.84 6.78
CA LYS A 243 -4.74 16.00 7.67
C LYS A 243 -3.41 16.02 8.42
N GLU A 244 -3.00 14.90 9.01
CA GLU A 244 -1.93 14.85 10.03
C GLU A 244 -0.76 13.92 9.66
N PRO A 245 0.49 14.23 10.07
CA PRO A 245 0.95 15.49 10.67
C PRO A 245 1.02 16.66 9.68
N PHE A 246 1.00 16.35 8.38
CA PHE A 246 0.86 17.32 7.29
C PHE A 246 -0.11 16.78 6.25
N VAL A 247 -0.96 17.66 5.73
CA VAL A 247 -1.78 17.36 4.55
C VAL A 247 -0.87 16.91 3.41
N GLY A 248 -1.18 15.76 2.82
CA GLY A 248 -0.42 15.20 1.72
C GLY A 248 0.87 14.48 2.09
N TYR A 249 1.16 14.29 3.39
CA TYR A 249 2.39 13.61 3.80
C TYR A 249 2.43 12.16 3.29
N THR A 250 3.53 11.81 2.62
CA THR A 250 3.91 10.43 2.29
C THR A 250 5.41 10.35 2.01
N GLU A 251 6.01 9.21 2.29
CA GLU A 251 7.42 8.93 1.98
C GLU A 251 7.58 7.70 1.06
N TYR A 252 6.47 7.11 0.63
CA TYR A 252 6.46 5.84 -0.09
C TYR A 252 6.37 6.06 -1.60
N THR A 253 7.17 5.32 -2.38
CA THR A 253 7.29 5.48 -3.84
C THR A 253 6.77 4.31 -4.66
N TYR A 254 6.24 3.27 -4.01
CA TYR A 254 5.74 2.08 -4.68
C TYR A 254 4.20 2.08 -4.76
N GLY A 255 3.63 1.11 -5.48
CA GLY A 255 2.18 1.00 -5.63
C GLY A 255 1.56 2.22 -6.34
N PRO A 256 0.38 2.69 -5.88
CA PRO A 256 -0.33 3.83 -6.48
C PRO A 256 0.52 5.11 -6.58
N ASN A 257 1.34 5.41 -5.56
CA ASN A 257 2.24 6.57 -5.56
C ASN A 257 3.22 6.52 -6.74
N GLY A 258 3.83 5.36 -6.97
CA GLY A 258 4.76 5.15 -8.07
C GLY A 258 4.09 5.27 -9.43
N MET A 259 2.86 4.74 -9.57
CA MET A 259 2.07 4.85 -10.79
C MET A 259 1.71 6.31 -11.10
N ALA A 260 1.22 7.06 -10.11
CA ALA A 260 0.90 8.47 -10.23
C ALA A 260 2.14 9.29 -10.61
N ILE A 261 3.28 9.08 -9.93
CA ILE A 261 4.54 9.77 -10.26
C ILE A 261 4.98 9.44 -11.70
N ALA A 262 4.94 8.17 -12.10
CA ALA A 262 5.32 7.77 -13.46
C ALA A 262 4.39 8.37 -14.53
N GLY A 263 3.09 8.46 -14.24
CA GLY A 263 2.09 9.13 -15.07
C GLY A 263 2.38 10.63 -15.22
N SER A 264 2.59 11.33 -14.09
CA SER A 264 2.90 12.76 -14.07
C SER A 264 4.20 13.13 -14.77
N HIS A 265 5.17 12.20 -14.88
CA HIS A 265 6.39 12.39 -15.67
C HIS A 265 6.22 12.05 -17.16
N GLY A 266 5.06 11.55 -17.59
CA GLY A 266 4.79 11.08 -18.95
C GLY A 266 5.48 9.74 -19.30
N ILE A 267 5.99 9.02 -18.29
CA ILE A 267 6.63 7.72 -18.45
C ILE A 267 5.58 6.62 -18.59
N LEU A 268 4.52 6.66 -17.78
CA LEU A 268 3.41 5.71 -17.79
C LEU A 268 2.19 6.33 -18.47
N ARG A 269 1.74 5.73 -19.59
CA ARG A 269 0.64 6.25 -20.42
C ARG A 269 -0.59 5.33 -20.52
N THR A 270 -0.51 4.12 -19.99
CA THR A 270 -1.64 3.20 -19.90
C THR A 270 -1.47 2.31 -18.68
N LEU A 271 -2.55 2.09 -17.94
CA LEU A 271 -2.60 1.26 -16.75
C LEU A 271 -3.63 0.15 -16.96
N TYR A 272 -3.26 -1.11 -16.69
CA TYR A 272 -4.22 -2.21 -16.69
C TYR A 272 -5.10 -2.11 -15.45
N CYS A 273 -6.29 -1.56 -15.65
CA CYS A 273 -7.17 -1.12 -14.57
C CYS A 273 -8.61 -0.98 -15.10
N LYS A 274 -9.60 -1.44 -14.33
CA LYS A 274 -11.01 -1.18 -14.62
C LYS A 274 -11.41 0.14 -13.98
N GLY A 275 -11.53 1.17 -14.82
CA GLY A 275 -11.71 2.56 -14.43
C GLY A 275 -12.92 2.87 -13.57
N ASP A 276 -14.00 2.09 -13.70
CA ASP A 276 -15.27 2.24 -13.00
C ASP A 276 -15.28 1.64 -11.59
N LEU A 277 -14.22 0.92 -11.21
CA LEU A 277 -14.12 0.29 -9.88
C LEU A 277 -13.60 1.27 -8.82
N PRO A 278 -14.01 1.11 -7.54
CA PRO A 278 -13.51 1.92 -6.44
C PRO A 278 -12.02 1.68 -6.19
N THR A 279 -11.29 2.73 -5.81
CA THR A 279 -9.85 2.66 -5.51
C THR A 279 -9.53 1.97 -4.19
N CYS A 280 -10.46 1.97 -3.24
CA CYS A 280 -10.27 1.51 -1.85
C CYS A 280 -9.05 2.18 -1.19
N TYR A 281 -8.84 3.47 -1.49
CA TYR A 281 -7.80 4.26 -0.85
C TYR A 281 -8.16 4.56 0.61
N ILE A 282 -7.15 4.59 1.48
CA ILE A 282 -7.30 5.01 2.87
C ILE A 282 -6.14 5.96 3.27
N PRO A 283 -6.43 7.10 3.91
CA PRO A 283 -5.39 7.97 4.43
C PRO A 283 -4.59 7.30 5.55
N VAL A 284 -3.28 7.53 5.60
CA VAL A 284 -2.41 6.91 6.63
C VAL A 284 -2.72 7.39 8.05
N ASP A 285 -3.14 8.64 8.21
CA ASP A 285 -3.54 9.23 9.49
C ASP A 285 -4.87 8.69 9.98
N THR A 286 -5.82 8.42 9.09
CA THR A 286 -7.03 7.65 9.43
C THR A 286 -6.67 6.27 9.97
N VAL A 287 -5.74 5.54 9.30
CA VAL A 287 -5.31 4.22 9.77
C VAL A 287 -4.63 4.31 11.15
N ALA A 288 -3.79 5.31 11.36
CA ALA A 288 -3.13 5.52 12.65
C ALA A 288 -4.13 5.82 13.76
N ASN A 289 -5.06 6.76 13.53
CA ASN A 289 -6.08 7.14 14.50
C ASN A 289 -7.02 5.97 14.85
N ALA A 290 -7.49 5.24 13.83
CA ALA A 290 -8.29 4.04 14.03
C ALA A 290 -7.54 2.96 14.81
N THR A 291 -6.25 2.72 14.50
CA THR A 291 -5.43 1.73 15.22
C THR A 291 -5.26 2.08 16.70
N ILE A 292 -5.07 3.36 17.02
CA ILE A 292 -4.99 3.86 18.40
C ILE A 292 -6.33 3.68 19.12
N ALA A 293 -7.44 4.04 18.48
CA ALA A 293 -8.78 3.86 19.04
C ALA A 293 -9.14 2.37 19.22
N ILE A 294 -8.70 1.49 18.33
CA ILE A 294 -8.84 0.03 18.47
C ILE A 294 -8.06 -0.47 19.69
N ALA A 295 -6.84 0.04 19.92
CA ALA A 295 -6.05 -0.34 21.08
C ALA A 295 -6.75 0.04 22.40
N TRP A 296 -7.35 1.23 22.44
CA TRP A 296 -8.19 1.70 23.54
C TRP A 296 -9.43 0.83 23.73
N ASP A 297 -10.22 0.60 22.67
CA ASP A 297 -11.47 -0.18 22.73
C ASP A 297 -11.23 -1.62 23.20
N ARG A 298 -10.13 -2.22 22.74
CA ARG A 298 -9.69 -3.55 23.16
C ARG A 298 -9.29 -3.57 24.64
N GLY A 299 -8.61 -2.53 25.10
CA GLY A 299 -8.16 -2.37 26.48
C GLY A 299 -9.30 -2.19 27.48
N ILE A 300 -10.30 -1.36 27.16
CA ILE A 300 -11.47 -1.18 28.04
C ILE A 300 -12.37 -2.43 28.07
N LYS A 301 -12.24 -3.33 27.09
CA LYS A 301 -12.97 -4.61 26.98
C LYS A 301 -12.07 -5.83 27.18
N THR A 302 -10.97 -5.69 27.94
CA THR A 302 -9.96 -6.75 28.12
C THR A 302 -10.57 -8.10 28.52
N GLN A 303 -11.67 -8.10 29.27
CA GLN A 303 -12.36 -9.32 29.75
C GLN A 303 -13.07 -10.13 28.65
N SER A 304 -13.27 -9.57 27.44
CA SER A 304 -13.94 -10.30 26.35
C SER A 304 -12.94 -11.18 25.59
N HIS A 305 -13.14 -12.50 25.57
CA HIS A 305 -12.30 -13.40 24.78
C HIS A 305 -12.60 -13.39 23.28
N ILE A 306 -13.62 -12.63 22.84
CA ILE A 306 -13.95 -12.51 21.43
C ILE A 306 -12.87 -11.66 20.76
N LEU A 307 -12.27 -12.18 19.68
CA LEU A 307 -11.32 -11.45 18.83
C LEU A 307 -12.08 -10.50 17.89
N PRO A 308 -12.04 -9.16 18.10
CA PRO A 308 -12.69 -8.22 17.20
C PRO A 308 -11.81 -7.95 15.96
N TYR A 309 -12.49 -7.74 14.83
CA TYR A 309 -11.88 -7.36 13.56
C TYR A 309 -12.42 -5.99 13.15
N TYR A 310 -11.55 -5.14 12.61
CA TYR A 310 -11.91 -3.79 12.15
C TYR A 310 -11.40 -3.56 10.74
N ASN A 311 -12.29 -3.42 9.77
CA ASN A 311 -11.97 -3.11 8.39
C ASN A 311 -11.83 -1.58 8.24
N ILE A 312 -10.60 -1.10 8.21
CA ILE A 312 -10.27 0.33 8.03
C ILE A 312 -10.26 0.65 6.53
N VAL A 313 -11.46 0.75 5.97
CA VAL A 313 -11.73 0.88 4.53
C VAL A 313 -12.92 1.80 4.27
N GLU A 314 -12.80 2.64 3.24
CA GLU A 314 -13.97 3.28 2.62
C GLU A 314 -14.43 2.42 1.43
N SER A 315 -15.64 1.88 1.51
CA SER A 315 -16.18 0.90 0.56
C SER A 315 -17.39 1.40 -0.25
N GLU A 316 -18.05 2.48 0.18
CA GLU A 316 -19.32 2.96 -0.38
C GLU A 316 -19.14 4.23 -1.19
N THR A 317 -18.42 5.22 -0.64
CA THR A 317 -18.25 6.55 -1.24
C THR A 317 -16.91 6.72 -1.94
N CYS A 318 -16.10 5.66 -1.99
CA CYS A 318 -14.75 5.71 -2.52
C CYS A 318 -14.71 6.15 -3.99
N ILE A 319 -13.78 7.04 -4.33
CA ILE A 319 -13.56 7.46 -5.71
C ILE A 319 -13.15 6.29 -6.60
N THR A 320 -13.65 6.30 -7.84
CA THR A 320 -13.26 5.32 -8.86
C THR A 320 -11.86 5.59 -9.41
N TRP A 321 -11.26 4.58 -10.05
CA TRP A 321 -9.94 4.74 -10.69
C TRP A 321 -9.93 5.82 -11.79
N ASP A 322 -10.98 5.90 -12.61
CA ASP A 322 -11.13 6.95 -13.62
C ASP A 322 -11.41 8.31 -12.98
N GLY A 323 -12.20 8.35 -11.91
CA GLY A 323 -12.43 9.59 -11.14
C GLY A 323 -11.12 10.16 -10.61
N ALA A 324 -10.32 9.33 -9.94
CA ALA A 324 -9.03 9.73 -9.41
C ALA A 324 -8.05 10.15 -10.51
N LEU A 325 -8.02 9.44 -11.65
CA LEU A 325 -7.18 9.79 -12.79
C LEU A 325 -7.61 11.11 -13.44
N ASN A 326 -8.91 11.37 -13.57
CA ASN A 326 -9.43 12.61 -14.16
C ASN A 326 -9.08 13.82 -13.29
N VAL A 327 -9.33 13.75 -11.98
CA VAL A 327 -8.93 14.81 -11.03
C VAL A 327 -7.41 15.00 -11.08
N GLY A 328 -6.65 13.90 -11.11
CA GLY A 328 -5.20 13.95 -11.16
C GLY A 328 -4.64 14.57 -12.44
N ASN A 329 -5.21 14.25 -13.60
CA ASN A 329 -4.79 14.82 -14.87
C ASN A 329 -5.00 16.35 -14.90
N VAL A 330 -6.13 16.82 -14.37
CA VAL A 330 -6.40 18.27 -14.25
C VAL A 330 -5.34 18.94 -13.38
N ASP A 331 -5.05 18.37 -12.20
CA ASP A 331 -4.05 18.94 -11.29
C ASP A 331 -2.63 18.94 -11.90
N VAL A 332 -2.24 17.88 -12.63
CA VAL A 332 -0.93 17.81 -13.31
C VAL A 332 -0.79 18.90 -14.38
N PHE A 333 -1.86 19.33 -15.04
CA PHE A 333 -1.78 20.43 -16.02
C PHE A 333 -1.69 21.80 -15.34
N VAL A 334 -2.28 21.96 -14.16
CA VAL A 334 -2.17 23.18 -13.35
C VAL A 334 -0.80 23.26 -12.66
N ASN A 335 -0.32 22.14 -12.11
CA ASN A 335 0.86 22.01 -11.25
C ASN A 335 1.87 20.96 -11.78
N PRO A 336 2.33 21.07 -13.05
CA PRO A 336 3.16 20.05 -13.70
C PRO A 336 4.53 19.90 -13.04
N TYR A 337 5.11 18.71 -13.15
CA TYR A 337 6.45 18.42 -12.62
C TYR A 337 7.55 19.04 -13.49
N SER A 338 8.62 19.51 -12.85
CA SER A 338 9.70 20.24 -13.54
C SER A 338 10.63 19.35 -14.37
N LYS A 339 10.56 18.03 -14.18
CA LYS A 339 11.42 17.03 -14.82
C LYS A 339 10.63 16.01 -15.66
N MET A 340 9.51 16.42 -16.27
CA MET A 340 8.74 15.56 -17.18
C MET A 340 9.59 15.07 -18.36
N MET A 341 9.42 13.79 -18.69
CA MET A 341 10.09 13.12 -19.81
C MET A 341 9.25 13.16 -21.09
N TRP A 342 7.94 13.18 -20.95
CA TRP A 342 7.00 13.32 -22.06
C TRP A 342 5.76 14.08 -21.59
N TYR A 343 4.90 14.47 -22.53
CA TYR A 343 3.59 15.02 -22.21
C TYR A 343 2.80 14.00 -21.37
N PRO A 344 2.35 14.35 -20.15
CA PRO A 344 1.62 13.42 -19.29
C PRO A 344 0.20 13.25 -19.85
N PHE A 345 0.01 12.16 -20.57
CA PHE A 345 -1.30 11.69 -21.01
C PHE A 345 -1.40 10.19 -20.71
N GLY A 346 -2.62 9.71 -20.51
CA GLY A 346 -2.85 8.28 -20.35
C GLY A 346 -4.24 7.97 -19.85
N GLY A 347 -4.55 6.69 -19.78
CA GLY A 347 -5.85 6.17 -19.37
C GLY A 347 -5.74 4.80 -18.71
N ASN A 348 -6.77 4.46 -17.96
CA ASN A 348 -7.02 3.10 -17.51
C ASN A 348 -7.55 2.27 -18.68
N GLU A 349 -7.13 1.02 -18.77
CA GLU A 349 -7.63 0.06 -19.76
C GLU A 349 -8.00 -1.25 -19.08
N GLY A 350 -9.29 -1.59 -19.14
CA GLY A 350 -9.83 -2.79 -18.49
C GLY A 350 -9.69 -4.06 -19.32
N ASN A 351 -9.53 -3.96 -20.64
CA ASN A 351 -9.33 -5.11 -21.51
C ASN A 351 -7.84 -5.48 -21.58
N TYR A 352 -7.50 -6.69 -21.13
CA TYR A 352 -6.12 -7.17 -21.07
C TYR A 352 -5.38 -7.10 -22.42
N TYR A 353 -6.01 -7.56 -23.51
CA TYR A 353 -5.37 -7.59 -24.82
C TYR A 353 -5.16 -6.18 -25.37
N LYS A 354 -6.18 -5.31 -25.22
CA LYS A 354 -6.06 -3.90 -25.61
C LYS A 354 -4.97 -3.20 -24.79
N PHE A 355 -4.91 -3.45 -23.48
CA PHE A 355 -3.82 -2.97 -22.63
C PHE A 355 -2.45 -3.43 -23.14
N LYS A 356 -2.26 -4.71 -23.44
CA LYS A 356 -0.98 -5.25 -23.93
C LYS A 356 -0.55 -4.59 -25.24
N ILE A 357 -1.48 -4.39 -26.16
CA ILE A 357 -1.23 -3.68 -27.43
C ILE A 357 -0.84 -2.22 -27.14
N LEU A 358 -1.63 -1.50 -26.34
CA LEU A 358 -1.37 -0.11 -25.99
C LEU A 358 -0.04 0.04 -25.26
N PHE A 359 0.28 -0.83 -24.32
CA PHE A 359 1.54 -0.80 -23.56
C PHE A 359 2.73 -1.07 -24.48
N PHE A 360 2.60 -2.02 -25.42
CA PHE A 360 3.64 -2.24 -26.42
C PHE A 360 3.88 -1.00 -27.30
N LEU A 361 2.81 -0.41 -27.82
CA LEU A 361 2.89 0.75 -28.71
C LEU A 361 3.34 2.03 -28.00
N LEU A 362 2.83 2.29 -26.79
CA LEU A 362 3.05 3.55 -26.07
C LEU A 362 4.29 3.53 -25.18
N HIS A 363 4.84 2.35 -24.86
CA HIS A 363 5.97 2.21 -23.93
C HIS A 363 7.14 1.46 -24.56
N TYR A 364 6.96 0.20 -24.99
CA TYR A 364 8.08 -0.60 -25.51
C TYR A 364 8.66 -0.03 -26.80
N ILE A 365 7.85 0.31 -27.80
CA ILE A 365 8.35 0.90 -29.06
C ILE A 365 9.15 2.19 -28.79
N PRO A 366 8.61 3.21 -28.09
CA PRO A 366 9.39 4.39 -27.71
C PRO A 366 10.62 4.05 -26.87
N GLY A 367 10.51 3.08 -25.96
CA GLY A 367 11.62 2.63 -25.12
C GLY A 367 12.78 2.05 -25.91
N PHE A 368 12.51 1.18 -26.89
CA PHE A 368 13.52 0.63 -27.79
C PHE A 368 14.19 1.73 -28.63
N PHE A 369 13.39 2.66 -29.14
CA PHE A 369 13.92 3.79 -29.93
C PHE A 369 14.85 4.69 -29.09
N ILE A 370 14.45 5.04 -27.86
CA ILE A 370 15.28 5.83 -26.95
C ILE A 370 16.54 5.06 -26.56
N ASP A 371 16.43 3.77 -26.25
CA ASP A 371 17.58 2.93 -25.92
C ASP A 371 18.56 2.80 -27.09
N LEU A 372 18.06 2.72 -28.33
CA LEU A 372 18.90 2.73 -29.53
C LEU A 372 19.68 4.05 -29.65
N ILE A 373 19.01 5.20 -29.47
CA ILE A 373 19.67 6.51 -29.44
C ILE A 373 20.74 6.56 -28.33
N MET A 374 20.43 6.04 -27.14
CA MET A 374 21.39 5.99 -26.04
C MET A 374 22.62 5.16 -26.41
N ILE A 375 22.44 4.00 -27.04
CA ILE A 375 23.56 3.16 -27.52
C ILE A 375 24.40 3.92 -28.55
N LEU A 376 23.77 4.60 -29.52
CA LEU A 376 24.47 5.43 -30.51
C LEU A 376 25.26 6.58 -29.86
N MET A 377 24.73 7.14 -28.76
CA MET A 377 25.40 8.13 -27.91
C MET A 377 26.42 7.52 -26.92
N ARG A 378 26.73 6.22 -27.02
CA ARG A 378 27.60 5.48 -26.10
C ARG A 378 27.16 5.53 -24.63
N ARG A 379 25.84 5.63 -24.40
CA ARG A 379 25.19 5.56 -23.10
C ARG A 379 24.52 4.20 -22.90
N LYS A 380 24.39 3.78 -21.65
CA LYS A 380 23.76 2.51 -21.30
C LYS A 380 22.24 2.58 -21.55
N PRO A 381 21.62 1.60 -22.22
CA PRO A 381 20.16 1.54 -22.41
C PRO A 381 19.44 1.24 -21.08
N VAL A 382 18.34 1.93 -20.82
CA VAL A 382 17.60 1.90 -19.55
C VAL A 382 16.09 1.73 -19.73
N PHE A 383 15.48 2.25 -20.79
CA PHE A 383 14.03 2.38 -20.91
C PHE A 383 13.31 1.05 -21.08
N THR A 384 13.85 0.14 -21.88
CA THR A 384 13.24 -1.19 -22.07
C THR A 384 13.22 -1.98 -20.76
N LYS A 385 14.29 -1.88 -19.97
CA LYS A 385 14.37 -2.51 -18.64
C LYS A 385 13.40 -1.87 -17.65
N LEU A 386 13.26 -0.54 -17.71
CA LEU A 386 12.29 0.21 -16.92
C LEU A 386 10.86 -0.24 -17.24
N TYR A 387 10.48 -0.30 -18.52
CA TYR A 387 9.13 -0.70 -18.92
C TYR A 387 8.82 -2.15 -18.58
N LYS A 388 9.78 -3.07 -18.73
CA LYS A 388 9.63 -4.46 -18.25
C LYS A 388 9.37 -4.52 -16.74
N LYS A 389 10.03 -3.67 -15.95
CA LYS A 389 9.81 -3.58 -14.50
C LYS A 389 8.44 -2.98 -14.17
N ILE A 390 8.02 -1.94 -14.88
CA ILE A 390 6.70 -1.30 -14.73
C ILE A 390 5.59 -2.30 -15.05
N GLU A 391 5.68 -2.99 -16.20
CA GLU A 391 4.70 -3.99 -16.61
C GLU A 391 4.60 -5.12 -15.59
N LYS A 392 5.74 -5.69 -15.19
CA LYS A 392 5.76 -6.73 -14.15
C LYS A 392 5.09 -6.22 -12.87
N GLY A 393 5.49 -5.06 -12.36
CA GLY A 393 4.90 -4.48 -11.17
C GLY A 393 3.39 -4.28 -11.31
N MET A 394 2.94 -3.71 -12.42
CA MET A 394 1.51 -3.50 -12.69
C MET A 394 0.70 -4.81 -12.70
N MET A 395 1.25 -5.87 -13.28
CA MET A 395 0.58 -7.18 -13.28
C MET A 395 0.41 -7.75 -11.86
N GLU A 396 1.34 -7.50 -10.94
CA GLU A 396 1.20 -7.90 -9.53
C GLU A 396 0.06 -7.13 -8.82
N TYR A 397 -0.21 -5.89 -9.24
CA TYR A 397 -1.32 -5.08 -8.71
C TYR A 397 -2.64 -5.33 -9.44
N SER A 398 -2.63 -5.94 -10.63
CA SER A 398 -3.80 -6.07 -11.51
C SER A 398 -5.02 -6.64 -10.80
N HIS A 399 -4.79 -7.51 -9.81
CA HIS A 399 -5.84 -8.05 -8.97
C HIS A 399 -6.66 -6.98 -8.24
N PHE A 400 -5.99 -6.00 -7.65
CA PHE A 400 -6.61 -4.89 -6.93
C PHE A 400 -7.21 -3.86 -7.89
N LEU A 401 -6.65 -3.76 -9.11
CA LEU A 401 -7.04 -2.76 -10.11
C LEU A 401 -8.21 -3.20 -11.02
N THR A 402 -8.49 -4.50 -11.11
CA THR A 402 -9.44 -5.05 -12.12
C THR A 402 -10.61 -5.83 -11.54
N LYS A 403 -10.66 -5.96 -10.21
CA LYS A 403 -11.71 -6.68 -9.48
C LYS A 403 -12.33 -5.77 -8.44
N ARG A 404 -13.65 -5.88 -8.28
CA ARG A 404 -14.40 -5.13 -7.26
C ARG A 404 -14.13 -5.77 -5.90
N TRP A 405 -13.86 -4.93 -4.92
CA TRP A 405 -13.77 -5.29 -3.51
C TRP A 405 -14.88 -4.56 -2.75
N SER A 406 -15.55 -5.27 -1.85
CA SER A 406 -16.65 -4.75 -1.04
C SER A 406 -16.38 -5.15 0.41
N PHE A 407 -16.54 -4.22 1.33
CA PHE A 407 -16.19 -4.39 2.74
C PHE A 407 -17.32 -3.90 3.62
N GLU A 408 -17.65 -4.66 4.66
CA GLU A 408 -18.39 -4.17 5.81
C GLU A 408 -17.42 -3.60 6.84
N ASN A 409 -17.83 -2.54 7.53
CA ASN A 409 -17.04 -1.82 8.52
C ASN A 409 -17.88 -1.41 9.75
N ASP A 410 -18.85 -2.23 10.12
CA ASP A 410 -19.81 -1.97 11.20
C ASP A 410 -19.15 -1.83 12.59
N ASN A 411 -18.19 -2.69 12.94
CA ASN A 411 -17.38 -2.58 14.16
C ASN A 411 -16.58 -1.29 14.17
N LEU A 412 -16.00 -0.86 13.04
CA LEU A 412 -15.30 0.42 12.94
C LEU A 412 -16.25 1.60 13.09
N ARG A 413 -17.41 1.58 12.43
CA ARG A 413 -18.46 2.61 12.58
C ARG A 413 -18.97 2.68 14.02
N ALA A 414 -19.20 1.53 14.64
CA ALA A 414 -19.63 1.42 16.02
C ALA A 414 -18.55 1.95 16.99
N LEU A 415 -17.27 1.70 16.70
CA LEU A 415 -16.16 2.26 17.45
C LEU A 415 -16.15 3.80 17.37
N TYR A 416 -16.24 4.37 16.16
CA TYR A 416 -16.26 5.82 15.98
C TYR A 416 -17.42 6.48 16.75
N LYS A 417 -18.62 5.86 16.73
CA LYS A 417 -19.80 6.35 17.45
C LYS A 417 -19.63 6.36 18.98
N ARG A 418 -18.82 5.45 19.54
CA ARG A 418 -18.56 5.36 20.98
C ARG A 418 -17.53 6.38 21.49
N LEU A 419 -16.76 6.99 20.60
CA LEU A 419 -15.78 8.00 20.99
C LEU A 419 -16.49 9.23 21.56
N SER A 420 -15.84 9.85 22.57
CA SER A 420 -16.21 11.18 23.01
C SER A 420 -16.04 12.19 21.87
N GLU A 421 -16.71 13.34 21.91
CA GLU A 421 -16.55 14.37 20.88
C GLU A 421 -15.10 14.87 20.80
N SER A 422 -14.41 15.02 21.94
CA SER A 422 -12.98 15.36 21.99
C SER A 422 -12.10 14.29 21.34
N ASP A 423 -12.43 13.00 21.50
CA ASP A 423 -11.70 11.91 20.87
C ASP A 423 -12.00 11.82 19.37
N LYS A 424 -13.22 12.14 18.92
CA LYS A 424 -13.53 12.24 17.48
C LYS A 424 -12.74 13.37 16.82
N GLU A 425 -12.61 14.52 17.48
CA GLU A 425 -11.80 15.63 16.98
C GLU A 425 -10.31 15.29 16.94
N THR A 426 -9.82 14.63 18.00
CA THR A 426 -8.40 14.31 18.15
C THR A 426 -8.02 13.12 17.29
N PHE A 427 -8.69 11.99 17.43
CA PHE A 427 -8.40 10.73 16.72
C PHE A 427 -9.42 10.51 15.60
N ASP A 428 -9.62 11.52 14.75
CA ASP A 428 -10.57 11.42 13.63
C ASP A 428 -10.19 10.30 12.65
N PHE A 429 -11.12 9.38 12.42
CA PHE A 429 -11.04 8.40 11.35
C PHE A 429 -12.38 8.27 10.58
N ASP A 430 -13.20 9.32 10.58
CA ASP A 430 -14.35 9.41 9.67
C ASP A 430 -13.86 9.58 8.22
N ILE A 431 -14.26 8.63 7.39
CA ILE A 431 -13.96 8.52 5.97
C ILE A 431 -15.21 8.52 5.09
N TRP A 432 -16.40 8.43 5.68
CA TRP A 432 -17.65 8.23 4.96
C TRP A 432 -18.13 9.50 4.26
N ASN A 433 -17.69 10.67 4.75
CA ASN A 433 -18.05 11.99 4.21
C ASN A 433 -16.86 12.72 3.54
N MET A 434 -15.91 11.97 2.96
CA MET A 434 -14.70 12.58 2.42
C MET A 434 -14.92 13.29 1.08
N ASP A 435 -14.42 14.53 0.95
CA ASP A 435 -14.25 15.18 -0.36
C ASP A 435 -13.07 14.54 -1.09
N TRP A 436 -13.39 13.51 -1.87
CA TRP A 436 -12.41 12.74 -2.63
C TRP A 436 -11.66 13.56 -3.67
N GLU A 437 -12.30 14.54 -4.31
CA GLU A 437 -11.59 15.35 -5.31
C GLU A 437 -10.56 16.28 -4.66
N ALA A 438 -10.92 16.95 -3.56
CA ALA A 438 -9.99 17.74 -2.79
C ALA A 438 -8.85 16.88 -2.24
N TYR A 439 -9.18 15.68 -1.78
CA TYR A 439 -8.18 14.73 -1.30
C TYR A 439 -7.22 14.27 -2.41
N ILE A 440 -7.70 13.98 -3.62
CA ILE A 440 -6.82 13.63 -4.76
C ILE A 440 -5.97 14.83 -5.22
N ARG A 441 -6.46 16.07 -5.13
CA ARG A 441 -5.62 17.27 -5.36
C ARG A 441 -4.49 17.36 -4.34
N ASN A 442 -4.81 17.16 -3.06
CA ASN A 442 -3.80 17.11 -1.98
C ASN A 442 -2.81 15.95 -2.16
N TYR A 443 -3.26 14.81 -2.70
CA TYR A 443 -2.43 13.66 -3.06
C TYR A 443 -1.35 14.03 -4.08
N ASN A 444 -1.71 14.67 -5.18
CA ASN A 444 -0.73 15.05 -6.20
C ASN A 444 0.27 16.09 -5.71
N GLN A 445 -0.20 17.08 -4.94
CA GLN A 445 0.67 18.08 -4.31
C GLN A 445 1.59 17.46 -3.25
N GLY A 446 1.08 16.51 -2.47
CA GLY A 446 1.83 15.73 -1.50
C GLY A 446 2.95 14.92 -2.14
N LEU A 447 2.66 14.19 -3.22
CA LEU A 447 3.66 13.46 -4.01
C LEU A 447 4.74 14.39 -4.54
N ARG A 448 4.35 15.55 -5.09
CA ARG A 448 5.29 16.57 -5.59
C ARG A 448 6.24 17.03 -4.47
N ARG A 449 5.69 17.38 -3.32
CA ARG A 449 6.42 17.97 -2.19
C ARG A 449 7.31 16.95 -1.50
N PHE A 450 6.76 15.83 -1.05
CA PHE A 450 7.45 14.92 -0.13
C PHE A 450 8.24 13.82 -0.84
N VAL A 451 7.79 13.37 -2.01
CA VAL A 451 8.43 12.26 -2.74
C VAL A 451 9.33 12.77 -3.86
N VAL A 452 8.77 13.54 -4.80
CA VAL A 452 9.51 14.06 -5.95
C VAL A 452 10.47 15.18 -5.52
N LYS A 453 10.14 15.87 -4.41
CA LYS A 453 10.89 17.02 -3.90
C LYS A 453 11.07 18.09 -4.96
N ASP A 454 9.98 18.42 -5.66
CA ASP A 454 9.94 19.45 -6.69
C ASP A 454 9.29 20.73 -6.13
N PRO A 455 10.08 21.77 -5.81
CA PRO A 455 9.57 23.00 -5.19
C PRO A 455 8.49 23.70 -6.02
N LEU A 456 7.64 24.51 -5.36
CA LEU A 456 6.54 25.22 -6.02
C LEU A 456 7.06 26.32 -6.96
N GLU A 457 8.23 26.87 -6.67
CA GLU A 457 8.95 27.86 -7.47
C GLU A 457 9.29 27.34 -8.88
N ASN A 458 9.33 26.02 -9.06
CA ASN A 458 9.57 25.40 -10.37
C ASN A 458 8.32 25.35 -11.27
N ILE A 459 7.12 25.61 -10.75
CA ILE A 459 5.86 25.50 -11.52
C ILE A 459 5.88 26.35 -12.80
N PRO A 460 6.33 27.62 -12.81
CA PRO A 460 6.40 28.42 -14.04
C PRO A 460 7.29 27.79 -15.12
N LYS A 461 8.45 27.24 -14.72
CA LYS A 461 9.36 26.52 -15.61
C LYS A 461 8.72 25.22 -16.11
N ALA A 462 8.07 24.48 -15.22
CA ALA A 462 7.38 23.24 -15.55
C ALA A 462 6.23 23.45 -16.54
N ARG A 463 5.46 24.54 -16.42
CA ARG A 463 4.40 24.90 -17.39
C ARG A 463 4.96 25.20 -18.79
N LYS A 464 6.13 25.86 -18.88
CA LYS A 464 6.82 26.06 -20.17
C LYS A 464 7.26 24.72 -20.77
N LEU A 465 7.80 23.81 -19.95
CA LEU A 465 8.15 22.45 -20.38
C LEU A 465 6.91 21.68 -20.86
N LEU A 466 5.80 21.74 -20.11
CA LEU A 466 4.53 21.09 -20.47
C LEU A 466 4.07 21.51 -21.87
N LYS A 467 4.07 22.81 -22.17
CA LYS A 467 3.68 23.33 -23.49
C LYS A 467 4.59 22.81 -24.61
N LYS A 468 5.90 22.77 -24.39
CA LYS A 468 6.86 22.21 -25.36
C LYS A 468 6.61 20.72 -25.60
N LEU A 469 6.43 19.96 -24.52
CA LEU A 469 6.14 18.53 -24.60
C LEU A 469 4.79 18.25 -25.25
N TYR A 470 3.78 19.10 -25.04
CA TYR A 470 2.51 19.02 -25.72
C TYR A 470 2.66 19.18 -27.24
N ILE A 471 3.39 20.20 -27.69
CA ILE A 471 3.67 20.41 -29.12
C ILE A 471 4.41 19.20 -29.68
N LEU A 472 5.45 18.73 -28.98
CA LEU A 472 6.20 17.53 -29.38
C LEU A 472 5.29 16.31 -29.51
N ASP A 473 4.42 16.05 -28.53
CA ASP A 473 3.45 14.96 -28.56
C ASP A 473 2.48 15.06 -29.75
N ARG A 474 1.93 16.26 -30.02
CA ARG A 474 1.06 16.49 -31.16
C ARG A 474 1.76 16.24 -32.50
N VAL A 475 2.99 16.76 -32.66
CA VAL A 475 3.79 16.55 -33.87
C VAL A 475 4.13 15.07 -34.04
N THR A 476 4.60 14.39 -32.99
CA THR A 476 4.89 12.96 -33.05
C THR A 476 3.66 12.15 -33.45
N ARG A 477 2.48 12.45 -32.91
CA ARG A 477 1.22 11.79 -33.32
C ARG A 477 0.87 12.07 -34.77
N ALA A 478 0.97 13.32 -35.22
CA ALA A 478 0.70 13.68 -36.61
C ALA A 478 1.64 12.96 -37.58
N VAL A 479 2.93 12.88 -37.26
CA VAL A 479 3.92 12.14 -38.03
C VAL A 479 3.60 10.64 -38.05
N LEU A 480 3.28 10.04 -36.90
CA LEU A 480 2.92 8.61 -36.84
C LEU A 480 1.67 8.30 -37.66
N VAL A 481 0.62 9.12 -37.55
CA VAL A 481 -0.59 8.97 -38.37
C VAL A 481 -0.27 9.14 -39.85
N GLY A 482 0.54 10.15 -40.20
CA GLY A 482 1.01 10.36 -41.58
C GLY A 482 1.78 9.17 -42.13
N LEU A 483 2.67 8.56 -41.34
CA LEU A 483 3.41 7.35 -41.72
C LEU A 483 2.50 6.15 -41.93
N VAL A 484 1.49 5.97 -41.08
CA VAL A 484 0.48 4.91 -41.23
C VAL A 484 -0.33 5.12 -42.50
N LEU A 485 -0.82 6.34 -42.75
CA LEU A 485 -1.56 6.67 -43.97
C LEU A 485 -0.70 6.49 -45.22
N TRP A 486 0.55 6.93 -45.19
CA TRP A 486 1.51 6.72 -46.27
C TRP A 486 1.78 5.23 -46.53
N PHE A 487 1.94 4.42 -45.47
CA PHE A 487 2.10 2.98 -45.62
C PHE A 487 0.88 2.35 -46.29
N PHE A 488 -0.33 2.65 -45.80
CA PHE A 488 -1.55 2.12 -46.42
C PHE A 488 -1.71 2.60 -47.87
N TRP A 489 -1.37 3.85 -48.19
CA TRP A 489 -1.43 4.36 -49.56
C TRP A 489 -0.53 3.58 -50.51
N ASN A 490 0.75 3.39 -50.14
CA ASN A 490 1.73 2.72 -51.00
C ASN A 490 1.46 1.21 -51.15
N TYR A 491 0.93 0.58 -50.10
CA TYR A 491 0.65 -0.86 -50.09
C TYR A 491 -0.84 -1.20 -50.33
N ALA A 492 -1.68 -0.21 -50.67
CA ALA A 492 -3.12 -0.39 -50.89
C ALA A 492 -3.41 -1.50 -51.90
N SER A 493 -2.66 -1.55 -53.00
CA SER A 493 -2.84 -2.58 -54.03
C SER A 493 -2.51 -4.00 -53.53
N ALA A 494 -1.60 -4.14 -52.57
CA ALA A 494 -1.26 -5.43 -51.96
C ALA A 494 -2.35 -5.84 -50.95
N PHE A 495 -2.85 -4.89 -50.14
CA PHE A 495 -3.97 -5.14 -49.23
C PHE A 495 -5.26 -5.53 -49.97
N ILE A 496 -5.58 -4.80 -51.05
CA ILE A 496 -6.74 -5.13 -51.90
C ILE A 496 -6.58 -6.55 -52.46
N ARG A 497 -5.38 -6.92 -52.96
CA ARG A 497 -5.10 -8.28 -53.46
C ARG A 497 -5.28 -9.37 -52.41
N VAL A 498 -4.84 -9.14 -51.18
CA VAL A 498 -5.01 -10.10 -50.07
C VAL A 498 -6.49 -10.23 -49.68
N LEU A 499 -7.21 -9.11 -49.62
CA LEU A 499 -8.65 -9.10 -49.31
C LEU A 499 -9.46 -9.82 -50.40
N THR A 500 -9.20 -9.54 -51.68
CA THR A 500 -9.86 -10.23 -52.79
C THR A 500 -9.52 -11.72 -52.78
N PHE A 501 -8.27 -12.11 -52.53
CA PHE A 501 -7.89 -13.51 -52.41
C PHE A 501 -8.64 -14.25 -51.28
N GLY A 502 -8.82 -13.61 -50.12
CA GLY A 502 -9.60 -14.16 -49.02
C GLY A 502 -11.10 -14.30 -49.34
N LEU A 503 -11.68 -13.30 -50.01
CA LEU A 503 -13.07 -13.33 -50.47
C LEU A 503 -13.30 -14.40 -51.55
N ASP A 504 -12.37 -14.54 -52.49
CA ASP A 504 -12.44 -15.55 -53.54
C ASP A 504 -12.25 -16.96 -52.97
N SER A 505 -11.35 -17.14 -52.01
CA SER A 505 -11.15 -18.41 -51.32
C SER A 505 -12.39 -18.83 -50.53
N THR A 506 -13.01 -17.91 -49.78
CA THR A 506 -14.25 -18.20 -49.04
C THR A 506 -15.41 -18.48 -49.98
N ARG A 507 -15.54 -17.74 -51.09
CA ARG A 507 -16.53 -18.00 -52.14
C ARG A 507 -16.35 -19.38 -52.76
N ASN A 508 -15.11 -19.79 -53.04
CA ASN A 508 -14.77 -21.10 -53.61
C ASN A 508 -15.04 -22.26 -52.65
N VAL A 509 -14.83 -22.05 -51.34
CA VAL A 509 -15.23 -23.03 -50.31
C VAL A 509 -16.75 -23.17 -50.25
N PHE A 510 -17.50 -22.06 -50.28
CA PHE A 510 -18.97 -22.07 -50.28
C PHE A 510 -19.57 -22.73 -51.54
N THR A 511 -19.01 -22.47 -52.73
CA THR A 511 -19.45 -23.13 -53.97
C THR A 511 -19.08 -24.60 -54.01
N SER A 512 -17.96 -24.99 -53.42
CA SER A 512 -17.58 -26.41 -53.27
C SER A 512 -18.51 -27.13 -52.29
N PHE A 513 -18.89 -26.48 -51.18
CA PHE A 513 -19.88 -27.01 -50.23
C PHE A 513 -21.25 -27.24 -50.90
N LYS A 514 -21.72 -26.28 -51.71
CA LYS A 514 -22.97 -26.40 -52.49
C LYS A 514 -22.99 -27.48 -53.57
N LYS A 515 -21.82 -28.02 -53.97
CA LYS A 515 -21.72 -29.14 -54.91
C LYS A 515 -21.73 -30.51 -54.22
N ILE A 516 -21.53 -30.53 -52.91
CA ILE A 516 -21.43 -31.75 -52.09
C ILE A 516 -22.73 -32.02 -51.30
N THR A 517 -23.53 -30.98 -51.04
CA THR A 517 -24.95 -31.08 -50.64
C THR A 517 -25.86 -31.03 -51.85
#